data_AF-A0AAD1T4W7-F1
#
_entry.id   AF-A0AAD1T4W7-F1
#
_cell.length_a   1.000
_cell.length_b   1.000
_cell.length_c   1.000
_cell.angle_alpha   90.00
_cell.angle_beta   90.00
_cell.angle_gamma   90.00
#
_symmetry.space_group_name_H-M   'P 1'
#
loop_
_entity.id
_entity.type
_entity.pdbx_description
1 polymer ?
#
loop_
_entity_poly.entity_id
_entity_poly.type
_entity_poly.pdbx_seq_one_letter_code
_entity_poly.pdbx_strand_id
1 'polypeptide(L)'
;MFCDIRTFERKLQVFERDIESGQLKYFPNLKIHLENSTIFTDNPPSHQEIHKELSSIVAAAKENFSKRFLQFRKMETTLYFLTSPDKAKYEELDISCLLWLDLENLEMELLDFQESSIWKNKFYALRATLEKIECEGMTTDSTVGSSNLGVV
;
A
#
# COMPACT_ATOMS: atom_id res chain seq x y z
N MET A 1 -5.37 -0.47 0.39
CA MET A 1 -4.80 0.48 1.38
C MET A 1 -3.36 0.11 1.78
N PHE A 2 -3.10 -0.98 2.51
CA PHE A 2 -1.73 -1.35 2.92
C PHE A 2 -0.80 -1.66 1.74
N CYS A 3 -1.32 -2.36 0.73
CA CYS A 3 -0.66 -2.57 -0.54
C CYS A 3 -0.25 -1.24 -1.20
N ASP A 4 -1.13 -0.23 -1.19
CA ASP A 4 -0.86 1.09 -1.78
C ASP A 4 0.22 1.85 -1.01
N ILE A 5 0.16 1.84 0.32
CA ILE A 5 1.17 2.46 1.20
C ILE A 5 2.55 1.84 0.92
N ARG A 6 2.63 0.50 0.92
CA ARG A 6 3.88 -0.23 0.68
C ARG A 6 4.39 -0.02 -0.75
N THR A 7 3.48 0.06 -1.72
CA THR A 7 3.82 0.31 -3.13
C THR A 7 4.38 1.71 -3.31
N PHE A 8 3.77 2.72 -2.70
CA PHE A 8 4.25 4.10 -2.77
C PHE A 8 5.63 4.26 -2.13
N GLU A 9 5.84 3.66 -0.95
CA GLU A 9 7.16 3.66 -0.31
C GLU A 9 8.23 3.00 -1.19
N ARG A 10 7.91 1.88 -1.83
CA ARG A 10 8.82 1.23 -2.80
C ARG A 10 9.08 2.11 -4.02
N LYS A 11 8.10 2.87 -4.51
CA LYS A 11 8.30 3.84 -5.60
C LYS A 11 9.29 4.94 -5.20
N LEU A 12 9.21 5.47 -3.98
CA LEU A 12 10.18 6.45 -3.48
C LEU A 12 11.60 5.88 -3.43
N GLN A 13 11.78 4.62 -3.01
CA GLN A 13 13.09 3.95 -3.04
C GLN A 13 13.60 3.72 -4.47
N VAL A 14 12.71 3.46 -5.43
CA VAL A 14 13.07 3.36 -6.85
C VAL A 14 13.54 4.71 -7.38
N PHE A 15 12.85 5.80 -7.03
CA PHE A 15 13.24 7.16 -7.42
C PHE A 15 14.59 7.56 -6.83
N GLU A 16 14.82 7.26 -5.54
CA GLU A 16 16.10 7.50 -4.87
C GLU A 16 17.26 6.84 -5.65
N ARG A 17 17.14 5.55 -5.98
CA ARG A 17 18.16 4.84 -6.78
C ARG A 17 18.32 5.38 -8.21
N ASP A 18 17.21 5.75 -8.85
CA ASP A 18 17.23 6.32 -10.20
C ASP A 18 17.96 7.66 -10.23
N ILE A 19 17.73 8.49 -9.22
CA ILE A 19 18.45 9.75 -8.99
C ILE A 19 19.93 9.44 -8.71
N GLU A 20 20.26 8.58 -7.73
CA GLU A 20 21.66 8.22 -7.43
C GLU A 20 22.45 7.71 -8.65
N SER A 21 21.78 7.01 -9.57
CA SER A 21 22.39 6.52 -10.81
C SER A 21 22.58 7.60 -11.89
N GLY A 22 21.94 8.76 -11.76
CA GLY A 22 21.90 9.83 -12.76
C GLY A 22 21.11 9.51 -14.03
N GLN A 23 20.47 8.33 -14.13
CA GLN A 23 19.77 7.91 -15.35
C GLN A 23 18.47 8.68 -15.60
N LEU A 24 17.83 9.14 -14.52
CA LEU A 24 16.54 9.84 -14.52
C LEU A 24 15.48 9.11 -15.37
N LYS A 25 15.48 7.77 -15.34
CA LYS A 25 14.57 6.92 -16.12
C LYS A 25 13.10 7.22 -15.81
N TYR A 26 12.79 7.50 -14.55
CA TYR A 26 11.42 7.78 -14.11
C TYR A 26 11.09 9.27 -14.08
N PHE A 27 12.02 10.12 -14.51
CA PHE A 27 11.84 11.57 -14.64
C PHE A 27 12.17 12.04 -16.08
N PRO A 28 11.50 11.51 -17.11
CA PRO A 28 11.88 11.72 -18.51
C PRO A 28 11.83 13.20 -18.92
N ASN A 29 10.85 13.96 -18.42
CA ASN A 29 10.74 15.39 -18.72
C ASN A 29 11.90 16.19 -18.10
N LEU A 30 12.31 15.83 -16.88
CA LEU A 30 13.46 16.45 -16.22
C LEU A 30 14.76 16.10 -16.96
N LYS A 31 14.91 14.83 -17.36
CA LYS A 31 16.04 14.38 -18.17
C LYS A 31 16.17 15.18 -19.47
N ILE A 32 15.08 15.27 -20.23
CA ILE A 32 15.03 16.05 -21.48
C ILE A 32 15.38 17.52 -21.21
N HIS A 33 14.85 18.11 -20.14
CA HIS A 33 15.17 19.49 -19.77
C HIS A 33 16.66 19.67 -19.47
N LEU A 34 17.26 18.79 -18.68
CA LEU A 34 18.68 18.85 -18.34
C LEU A 34 19.59 18.62 -19.55
N GLU A 35 19.22 17.72 -20.47
CA GLU A 35 19.99 17.41 -21.67
C GLU A 35 19.91 18.54 -22.72
N ASN A 36 18.77 19.22 -22.85
CA ASN A 36 18.52 20.22 -23.90
C ASN A 36 18.79 21.67 -23.48
N SER A 37 19.04 21.93 -22.19
CA SER A 37 19.19 23.31 -21.72
C SER A 37 20.57 23.89 -22.08
N THR A 38 20.62 24.74 -23.10
CA THR A 38 21.78 25.59 -23.43
C THR A 38 21.81 26.90 -22.61
N ILE A 39 20.89 27.07 -21.65
CA ILE A 39 20.56 28.34 -20.95
C ILE A 39 21.52 28.63 -19.76
N PHE A 40 22.73 28.08 -19.81
CA PHE A 40 23.62 27.99 -18.65
C PHE A 40 24.84 28.95 -18.74
N THR A 41 24.72 30.05 -19.49
CA THR A 41 25.85 30.93 -19.81
C THR A 41 26.18 32.01 -18.77
N ASP A 42 25.24 32.39 -17.89
CA ASP A 42 25.39 33.58 -17.02
C ASP A 42 25.19 33.34 -15.51
N ASN A 43 25.38 32.10 -15.03
CA ASN A 43 25.24 31.62 -13.63
C ASN A 43 23.95 30.84 -13.30
N PRO A 44 23.77 29.66 -13.90
CA PRO A 44 22.65 28.75 -13.65
C PRO A 44 22.93 27.79 -12.46
N PRO A 45 21.91 27.25 -11.78
CA PRO A 45 22.11 26.18 -10.81
C PRO A 45 22.61 24.94 -11.55
N SER A 46 23.86 24.56 -11.34
CA SER A 46 24.50 23.47 -12.08
C SER A 46 23.64 22.20 -12.06
N HIS A 47 23.72 21.32 -13.07
CA HIS A 47 23.01 20.03 -13.08
C HIS A 47 23.13 19.27 -11.76
N GLN A 48 24.27 19.43 -11.08
CA GLN A 48 24.55 18.90 -9.76
C GLN A 48 23.65 19.49 -8.65
N GLU A 49 23.30 20.78 -8.70
CA GLU A 49 22.38 21.42 -7.76
C GLU A 49 20.95 20.91 -7.94
N ILE A 50 20.44 20.86 -9.18
CA ILE A 50 19.10 20.31 -9.46
C ILE A 50 19.01 18.86 -8.99
N HIS A 51 20.07 18.08 -9.24
CA HIS A 51 20.16 16.70 -8.80
C HIS A 51 20.14 16.57 -7.27
N LYS A 52 20.89 17.43 -6.58
CA LYS A 52 20.94 17.49 -5.11
C LYS A 52 19.59 17.88 -4.51
N GLU A 53 18.91 18.87 -5.09
CA GLU A 53 17.58 19.30 -4.65
C GLU A 53 16.56 18.17 -4.83
N LEU A 54 16.53 17.52 -5.99
CA LEU A 54 15.62 16.39 -6.22
C LEU A 54 15.89 15.23 -5.26
N SER A 55 17.16 14.91 -5.02
CA SER A 55 17.56 13.89 -4.04
C SER A 55 17.06 14.25 -2.64
N SER A 56 17.22 15.52 -2.22
CA SER A 56 16.72 16.00 -0.93
C SER A 56 15.20 15.90 -0.82
N ILE A 57 14.46 16.28 -1.86
CA ILE A 57 13.00 16.18 -1.91
C ILE A 57 12.53 14.72 -1.77
N VAL A 58 13.15 13.79 -2.51
CA VAL A 58 12.79 12.36 -2.43
C VAL A 58 13.11 11.79 -1.06
N ALA A 59 14.27 12.14 -0.48
CA ALA A 59 14.64 11.72 0.87
C ALA A 59 13.64 12.23 1.92
N ALA A 60 13.28 13.51 1.86
CA ALA A 60 12.30 14.12 2.76
C ALA A 60 10.91 13.50 2.58
N ALA A 61 10.47 13.24 1.34
CA ALA A 61 9.20 12.58 1.06
C ALA A 61 9.16 11.16 1.66
N LYS A 62 10.25 10.40 1.51
CA LYS A 62 10.39 9.05 2.08
C LYS A 62 10.34 9.06 3.60
N GLU A 63 11.06 9.97 4.24
CA GLU A 63 11.07 10.13 5.70
C GLU A 63 9.68 10.53 6.22
N ASN A 64 9.07 11.57 5.63
CA ASN A 64 7.77 12.07 6.04
C ASN A 64 6.67 11.02 5.83
N PHE A 65 6.70 10.31 4.70
CA PHE A 65 5.76 9.24 4.42
C PHE A 65 5.93 8.09 5.44
N SER A 66 7.17 7.66 5.71
CA SER A 66 7.42 6.61 6.69
C SER A 66 6.97 6.99 8.10
N LYS A 67 7.21 8.24 8.52
CA LYS A 67 6.75 8.75 9.83
C LYS A 67 5.23 8.76 9.92
N ARG A 68 4.54 9.27 8.89
CA ARG A 68 3.08 9.38 8.86
C ARG A 68 2.36 8.04 8.92
N PHE A 69 2.96 6.99 8.33
CA PHE A 69 2.37 5.65 8.28
C PHE A 69 2.94 4.66 9.31
N LEU A 70 3.76 5.13 10.26
CA LEU A 70 4.40 4.27 11.26
C LEU A 70 3.37 3.52 12.11
N GLN A 71 2.29 4.18 12.55
CA GLN A 71 1.23 3.54 13.32
C GLN A 71 0.50 2.47 12.50
N PHE A 72 0.17 2.77 11.24
CA PHE A 72 -0.46 1.80 10.35
C PHE A 72 0.39 0.53 10.20
N ARG A 73 1.72 0.64 10.07
CA ARG A 73 2.60 -0.53 9.99
C ARG A 73 2.55 -1.39 11.24
N LYS A 74 2.52 -0.77 12.43
CA LYS A 74 2.39 -1.51 13.70
C LYS A 74 1.08 -2.30 13.77
N MET A 75 0.02 -1.74 13.18
CA MET A 75 -1.31 -2.36 13.15
C MET A 75 -1.50 -3.32 11.96
N GLU A 76 -0.56 -3.41 11.03
CA GLU A 76 -0.75 -4.12 9.76
C GLU A 76 -1.06 -5.60 10.00
N THR A 77 -0.28 -6.26 10.86
CA THR A 77 -0.51 -7.67 11.22
C THR A 77 -1.81 -7.85 11.98
N THR A 78 -2.12 -6.97 12.94
CA THR A 78 -3.38 -7.01 13.70
C THR A 78 -4.61 -6.88 12.80
N LEU A 79 -4.55 -5.98 11.81
CA LEU A 79 -5.63 -5.83 10.82
C LEU A 79 -5.69 -7.01 9.85
N TYR A 80 -4.54 -7.57 9.48
CA TYR A 80 -4.48 -8.78 8.67
C TYR A 80 -5.13 -9.97 9.39
N PHE A 81 -4.88 -10.13 10.69
CA PHE A 81 -5.48 -11.15 11.55
C PHE A 81 -7.01 -11.16 11.49
N LEU A 82 -7.66 -10.00 11.43
CA LEU A 82 -9.14 -9.92 11.35
C LEU A 82 -9.71 -10.59 10.10
N THR A 83 -8.95 -10.62 9.01
CA THR A 83 -9.37 -11.24 7.75
C THR A 83 -8.81 -12.64 7.56
N SER A 84 -7.63 -12.89 8.13
CA SER A 84 -6.82 -14.08 7.94
C SER A 84 -6.21 -14.60 9.23
N PRO A 85 -7.04 -14.98 10.22
CA PRO A 85 -6.54 -15.46 11.52
C PRO A 85 -5.77 -16.78 11.38
N ASP A 86 -6.04 -17.56 10.32
CA ASP A 86 -5.36 -18.82 10.00
C ASP A 86 -3.88 -18.64 9.62
N LYS A 87 -3.48 -17.42 9.28
CA LYS A 87 -2.12 -17.08 8.83
C LYS A 87 -1.39 -16.14 9.78
N ALA A 88 -2.06 -15.68 10.82
CA ALA A 88 -1.49 -14.75 11.79
C ALA A 88 -0.59 -15.48 12.78
N LYS A 89 0.46 -14.80 13.24
CA LYS A 89 1.24 -15.25 14.40
C LYS A 89 0.92 -14.35 15.58
N TYR A 90 0.63 -14.95 16.73
CA TYR A 90 0.23 -14.20 17.92
C TYR A 90 1.30 -13.18 18.34
N GLU A 91 2.57 -13.54 18.24
CA GLU A 91 3.72 -12.70 18.64
C GLU A 91 3.91 -11.47 17.74
N GLU A 92 3.31 -11.49 16.55
CA GLU A 92 3.35 -10.37 15.59
C GLU A 92 2.13 -9.44 15.74
N LEU A 93 1.16 -9.76 16.62
CA LEU A 93 -0.03 -8.94 16.86
C LEU A 93 0.26 -7.79 17.83
N ASP A 94 -0.14 -6.59 17.45
CA ASP A 94 -0.21 -5.44 18.36
C ASP A 94 -1.55 -5.47 19.13
N ILE A 95 -1.55 -6.16 20.27
CA ILE A 95 -2.73 -6.32 21.15
C ILE A 95 -3.09 -5.01 21.85
N SER A 96 -2.17 -4.03 21.91
CA SER A 96 -2.45 -2.72 22.53
C SER A 96 -3.61 -2.00 21.83
N CYS A 97 -3.82 -2.28 20.54
CA CYS A 97 -4.93 -1.76 19.74
C CYS A 97 -6.28 -2.42 20.04
N LEU A 98 -6.27 -3.54 20.78
CA LEU A 98 -7.42 -4.38 21.07
C LEU A 98 -7.70 -4.50 22.57
N LEU A 99 -7.14 -3.62 23.40
CA LEU A 99 -7.31 -3.64 24.88
C LEU A 99 -8.77 -3.53 25.35
N TRP A 100 -9.69 -3.12 24.47
CA TRP A 100 -11.12 -3.08 24.75
C TRP A 100 -11.80 -4.46 24.62
N LEU A 101 -11.10 -5.46 24.08
CA LEU A 101 -11.52 -6.85 24.04
C LEU A 101 -10.92 -7.62 25.21
N ASP A 102 -11.71 -8.56 25.76
CA ASP A 102 -11.22 -9.51 26.73
C ASP A 102 -10.41 -10.61 26.02
N LEU A 103 -9.10 -10.40 25.92
CA LEU A 103 -8.19 -11.21 25.10
C LEU A 103 -7.28 -12.12 25.94
N GLU A 104 -7.62 -12.37 27.22
CA GLU A 104 -6.76 -13.12 28.14
C GLU A 104 -6.39 -14.52 27.60
N ASN A 105 -7.29 -15.15 26.85
CA ASN A 105 -7.08 -16.48 26.24
C ASN A 105 -6.81 -16.44 24.73
N LEU A 106 -6.62 -15.26 24.13
CA LEU A 106 -6.55 -15.11 22.67
C LEU A 106 -5.46 -16.01 22.04
N GLU A 107 -4.31 -16.13 22.68
CA GLU A 107 -3.20 -16.96 22.19
C GLU A 107 -3.61 -18.43 22.09
N MET A 108 -4.24 -18.97 23.14
CA MET A 108 -4.72 -20.35 23.19
C MET A 108 -5.86 -20.59 22.20
N GLU A 109 -6.82 -19.66 22.13
CA GLU A 109 -7.94 -19.73 21.19
C GLU A 109 -7.47 -19.67 19.73
N LEU A 110 -6.43 -18.87 19.44
CA LEU A 110 -5.84 -18.80 18.12
C LEU A 110 -5.17 -20.12 17.73
N LEU A 111 -4.44 -20.76 18.65
CA LEU A 111 -3.85 -22.08 18.42
C LEU A 111 -4.92 -23.14 18.14
N ASP A 112 -5.97 -23.20 18.96
CA ASP A 112 -7.08 -24.14 18.77
C ASP A 112 -7.76 -23.94 17.41
N PHE A 113 -7.95 -22.68 17.02
CA PHE A 113 -8.48 -22.33 15.70
C PHE A 113 -7.55 -22.78 14.57
N GLN A 114 -6.25 -22.52 14.68
CA GLN A 114 -5.25 -22.82 13.65
C GLN A 114 -5.02 -24.32 13.47
N GLU A 115 -5.17 -25.12 14.51
CA GLU A 115 -5.12 -26.58 14.42
C GLU A 115 -6.43 -27.19 13.92
N SER A 116 -7.55 -26.49 14.07
CA SER A 116 -8.85 -26.95 13.59
C SER A 116 -8.98 -26.87 12.06
N SER A 117 -8.88 -28.02 11.39
CA SER A 117 -9.15 -28.13 9.95
C SER A 117 -10.57 -27.70 9.56
N ILE A 118 -11.55 -27.96 10.43
CA ILE A 118 -12.95 -27.59 10.21
C ILE A 118 -13.09 -26.06 10.19
N TRP A 119 -12.56 -25.37 11.21
CA TRP A 119 -12.69 -23.91 11.30
C TRP A 119 -11.89 -23.19 10.21
N LYS A 120 -10.67 -23.66 9.91
CA LYS A 120 -9.88 -23.14 8.78
C LYS A 120 -10.64 -23.24 7.47
N ASN A 121 -11.23 -24.39 7.16
CA ASN A 121 -11.97 -24.59 5.93
C ASN A 121 -13.22 -23.70 5.86
N LYS A 122 -13.94 -23.52 6.98
CA LYS A 122 -15.09 -22.60 7.05
C LYS A 122 -14.68 -21.16 6.79
N PHE A 123 -13.60 -20.68 7.41
CA PHE A 123 -13.10 -19.33 7.21
C PHE A 123 -12.59 -19.10 5.78
N TYR A 124 -11.90 -20.08 5.21
CA TYR A 124 -11.45 -20.03 3.83
C TYR A 124 -12.64 -19.90 2.85
N ALA A 125 -13.67 -20.74 3.02
CA ALA A 125 -14.88 -20.67 2.19
C ALA A 125 -15.62 -19.34 2.35
N LEU A 126 -15.70 -18.82 3.58
CA LEU A 126 -16.29 -17.51 3.85
C LEU A 126 -15.52 -16.39 3.15
N ARG A 127 -14.18 -16.37 3.25
CA ARG A 127 -13.32 -15.39 2.59
C ARG A 127 -13.51 -15.41 1.08
N ALA A 128 -13.50 -16.60 0.46
CA ALA A 128 -13.75 -16.75 -0.96
C ALA A 128 -15.14 -16.23 -1.39
N THR A 129 -16.15 -16.42 -0.54
CA THR A 129 -17.50 -15.90 -0.78
C THR A 129 -17.53 -14.37 -0.71
N LEU A 130 -16.88 -13.77 0.29
CA LEU A 130 -16.79 -12.31 0.43
C LEU A 130 -16.03 -11.66 -0.73
N GLU A 131 -14.90 -12.25 -1.14
CA GLU A 131 -14.12 -11.80 -2.29
C GLU A 131 -14.96 -11.84 -3.59
N LYS A 132 -15.76 -12.90 -3.76
CA LYS A 132 -16.68 -13.00 -4.90
C LYS A 132 -17.74 -11.90 -4.87
N ILE A 133 -18.35 -11.64 -3.72
CA ILE A 133 -19.36 -10.57 -3.56
C ILE A 133 -18.76 -9.20 -3.86
N GLU A 134 -17.54 -8.91 -3.40
CA GLU A 134 -16.86 -7.64 -3.67
C GLU A 134 -16.58 -7.48 -5.19
N CYS A 135 -16.12 -8.55 -5.84
CA CYS A 135 -15.89 -8.56 -7.29
C CYS A 135 -17.18 -8.40 -8.11
N GLU A 136 -18.25 -9.11 -7.74
CA GLU A 136 -19.52 -9.13 -8.48
C GLU A 136 -20.39 -7.90 -8.18
N GLY A 137 -20.39 -7.39 -6.95
CA GLY A 137 -21.11 -6.18 -6.56
C GLY A 137 -20.62 -4.92 -7.30
N MET A 138 -19.34 -4.87 -7.71
CA MET A 138 -18.84 -3.82 -8.59
C MET A 138 -19.40 -3.89 -10.02
N THR A 139 -19.92 -5.05 -10.47
CA THR A 139 -20.43 -5.21 -11.84
C THR A 139 -21.91 -4.82 -11.99
N THR A 140 -22.68 -4.82 -10.90
CA THR A 140 -24.12 -4.56 -10.94
C THR A 140 -24.50 -3.07 -10.99
N ASP A 141 -23.60 -2.15 -10.62
CA ASP A 141 -23.86 -0.70 -10.70
C ASP A 141 -23.56 -0.09 -12.08
N SER A 142 -22.99 -0.86 -13.03
CA SER A 142 -22.64 -0.35 -14.36
C SER A 142 -23.62 -0.74 -15.48
N THR A 143 -24.68 -1.50 -15.19
CA THR A 143 -25.57 -2.05 -16.24
C THR A 143 -27.07 -1.99 -15.92
N VAL A 144 -27.57 -0.87 -15.39
CA VAL A 144 -29.02 -0.58 -15.39
C VAL A 144 -29.26 0.84 -15.88
N GLY A 145 -29.06 1.04 -17.18
CA GLY A 145 -29.21 2.33 -17.83
C GLY A 145 -29.46 2.21 -19.32
N SER A 146 -30.34 1.32 -19.77
CA SER A 146 -31.05 1.42 -21.06
C SER A 146 -31.97 0.23 -21.30
N SER A 147 -33.23 0.36 -20.91
CA SER A 147 -34.34 -0.26 -21.64
C SER A 147 -35.65 0.25 -21.06
N ASN A 148 -36.16 1.34 -21.64
CA ASN A 148 -37.59 1.59 -21.83
C ASN A 148 -37.76 2.68 -22.89
N LEU A 149 -37.63 2.29 -24.16
CA LEU A 149 -38.38 2.91 -25.24
C LEU A 149 -39.33 1.85 -25.78
N GLY A 150 -40.62 2.02 -25.51
CA GLY A 150 -41.64 1.07 -25.92
C GLY A 150 -43.06 1.53 -25.61
N VAL A 151 -43.63 2.27 -26.57
CA VAL A 151 -45.04 2.28 -26.98
C VAL A 151 -46.07 2.77 -25.95
N VAL A 152 -46.58 4.00 -26.13
CA VAL A 152 -47.92 4.29 -26.72
C VAL A 152 -47.84 5.66 -27.41
#